data_AF-A0A383AG61-F1
#
_entry.id   AF-A0A383AG61-F1
#
_cell.length_a   1.000
_cell.length_b   1.000
_cell.length_c   1.000
_cell.angle_alpha   90.00
_cell.angle_beta   90.00
_cell.angle_gamma   90.00
#
_symmetry.space_group_name_H-M   'P 1'
#
loop_
_entity.id
_entity.type
_entity.pdbx_description
1 polymer ?
#
loop_
_entity_poly.entity_id
_entity_poly.type
_entity_poly.pdbx_seq_one_letter_code
_entity_poly.pdbx_strand_id
1 'polypeptide(L)'
;MPRNADDELGFLDEAAEGDDLEVGDEFSPQSETKAAPSDTVLELDLWSLARGKECVEESPRLRAIYGINGTPFNAATRKRQKEVENEAADFFAAAFEPNPTFTERPADESRAEYMKALFETEEFQSLKRQTTLDPLTSEIATLAFAEQWVTTVEQEQEEQQDGNGNGEGEGNGEGERQGRKRLRDARDAAKEAQKDVED
;
A
#
# COMPACT_ATOMS: atom_id res chain seq x y z
N MET A 1 54.84 15.83 45.18
CA MET A 1 54.52 17.15 45.77
C MET A 1 55.27 18.20 44.96
N PRO A 2 54.76 19.43 44.72
CA PRO A 2 53.60 20.10 45.27
C PRO A 2 52.59 20.64 44.21
N ARG A 3 51.52 21.26 44.72
CA ARG A 3 50.49 22.08 44.04
C ARG A 3 51.06 23.44 43.61
N ASN A 4 50.37 24.10 42.68
CA ASN A 4 50.08 25.55 42.61
C ASN A 4 48.92 25.65 41.58
N ALA A 5 47.66 25.95 41.88
CA ALA A 5 47.05 26.97 42.73
C ALA A 5 47.38 28.40 42.27
N ASP A 6 46.39 28.94 41.55
CA ASP A 6 45.86 30.31 41.60
C ASP A 6 46.53 31.42 40.78
N ASP A 7 45.63 32.33 40.35
CA ASP A 7 45.83 33.77 40.14
C ASP A 7 46.43 34.20 38.77
N GLU A 8 45.91 35.17 38.00
CA GLU A 8 44.86 36.18 38.20
C GLU A 8 44.24 36.61 36.84
N LEU A 9 43.08 37.24 36.96
CA LEU A 9 42.32 37.97 35.95
C LEU A 9 43.14 39.08 35.27
N GLY A 10 43.07 39.12 33.94
CA GLY A 10 43.52 40.25 33.11
C GLY A 10 42.43 40.67 32.13
N PHE A 11 41.59 41.59 32.59
CA PHE A 11 40.70 42.44 31.79
C PHE A 11 41.42 42.99 30.55
N LEU A 12 40.83 42.81 29.36
CA LEU A 12 40.90 43.82 28.30
C LEU A 12 39.55 43.91 27.59
N ASP A 13 39.16 45.17 27.49
CA ASP A 13 37.88 45.74 27.11
C ASP A 13 37.75 45.87 25.59
N GLU A 14 36.50 45.75 25.12
CA GLU A 14 35.82 46.67 24.19
C GLU A 14 36.40 46.99 22.79
N ALA A 15 35.70 46.49 21.76
CA ALA A 15 35.08 47.25 20.65
C ALA A 15 34.68 46.24 19.55
N ALA A 16 33.39 45.94 19.37
CA ALA A 16 32.45 46.67 18.51
C ALA A 16 32.75 46.51 17.01
N GLU A 17 32.09 45.55 16.37
CA GLU A 17 31.60 45.68 14.99
C GLU A 17 30.39 44.76 14.85
N GLY A 18 29.21 45.37 14.77
CA GLY A 18 27.94 44.70 14.54
C GLY A 18 27.86 44.29 13.08
N ASP A 19 27.72 43.00 12.84
CA ASP A 19 27.32 42.45 11.55
C ASP A 19 25.84 42.07 11.67
N ASP A 20 25.00 43.03 11.32
CA ASP A 20 23.55 42.86 11.15
C ASP A 20 23.32 41.95 9.93
N LEU A 21 23.36 40.64 10.16
CA LEU A 21 22.88 39.66 9.19
C LEU A 21 21.35 39.67 9.22
N GLU A 22 20.75 40.60 8.47
CA GLU A 22 19.38 40.47 7.97
C GLU A 22 19.31 39.20 7.09
N VAL A 23 19.03 38.06 7.71
CA VAL A 23 18.58 36.86 6.99
C VAL A 23 17.09 37.03 6.73
N GLY A 24 16.77 37.92 5.78
CA GLY A 24 15.52 37.89 5.05
C GLY A 24 15.56 36.72 4.08
N ASP A 25 15.43 35.49 4.59
CA ASP A 25 15.11 34.35 3.73
C ASP A 25 13.59 34.21 3.73
N GLU A 26 13.03 34.93 2.76
CA GLU A 26 11.69 34.81 2.24
C GLU A 26 11.40 33.32 2.00
N PHE A 27 10.76 32.67 2.98
CA PHE A 27 10.24 31.30 2.86
C PHE A 27 9.16 31.31 1.78
N SER A 28 9.59 31.26 0.52
CA SER A 28 8.74 30.94 -0.60
C SER A 28 8.16 29.57 -0.32
N PRO A 29 6.83 29.41 -0.18
CA PRO A 29 6.24 28.07 -0.17
C PRO A 29 6.61 27.45 -1.51
N GLN A 30 7.55 26.51 -1.49
CA GLN A 30 7.88 25.74 -2.67
C GLN A 30 6.58 25.12 -3.16
N SER A 31 6.17 25.55 -4.35
CA SER A 31 5.03 24.99 -5.05
C SER A 31 5.15 23.47 -4.99
N GLU A 32 4.21 22.82 -4.31
CA GLU A 32 4.07 21.38 -4.27
C GLU A 32 4.08 20.85 -5.71
N THR A 33 5.22 20.38 -6.18
CA THR A 33 5.29 19.58 -7.39
C THR A 33 4.50 18.32 -7.06
N LYS A 34 3.23 18.30 -7.46
CA LYS A 34 2.32 17.17 -7.31
C LYS A 34 3.07 15.86 -7.58
N ALA A 35 3.36 15.11 -6.52
CA ALA A 35 4.11 13.86 -6.61
C ALA A 35 3.43 12.91 -7.62
N ALA A 36 4.22 12.12 -8.33
CA ALA A 36 3.70 11.10 -9.24
C ALA A 36 2.85 10.07 -8.46
N PRO A 37 1.82 9.46 -9.08
CA PRO A 37 1.06 8.41 -8.43
C PRO A 37 1.96 7.22 -8.09
N SER A 38 1.72 6.59 -6.94
CA SER A 38 2.46 5.41 -6.48
C SER A 38 1.90 4.14 -7.14
N ASP A 39 2.78 3.24 -7.60
CA ASP A 39 2.35 1.97 -8.20
C ASP A 39 1.71 0.99 -7.18
N THR A 40 2.01 1.18 -5.88
CA THR A 40 1.44 0.44 -4.76
C THR A 40 0.42 1.29 -4.02
N VAL A 41 -0.57 0.62 -3.42
CA VAL A 41 -1.61 1.26 -2.61
C VAL A 41 -1.08 1.59 -1.23
N LEU A 42 -0.27 0.70 -0.65
CA LEU A 42 0.39 0.90 0.63
C LEU A 42 1.79 1.49 0.46
N GLU A 43 2.27 2.15 1.50
CA GLU A 43 3.67 2.57 1.60
C GLU A 43 4.51 1.34 1.92
N LEU A 44 5.16 0.80 0.88
CA LEU A 44 5.92 -0.44 0.98
C LEU A 44 7.41 -0.15 1.05
N ASP A 45 8.10 -0.87 1.94
CA ASP A 45 9.55 -0.90 1.92
C ASP A 45 10.07 -1.85 0.82
N LEU A 46 11.40 -1.89 0.65
CA LEU A 46 12.02 -2.74 -0.36
C LEU A 46 11.82 -4.23 -0.07
N TRP A 47 11.62 -4.61 1.20
CA TRP A 47 11.44 -5.99 1.60
C TRP A 47 10.02 -6.48 1.26
N SER A 48 8.98 -5.70 1.55
CA SER A 48 7.59 -6.04 1.18
C SER A 48 7.44 -6.12 -0.35
N LEU A 49 8.09 -5.21 -1.09
CA LEU A 49 8.13 -5.25 -2.55
C LEU A 49 8.82 -6.52 -3.08
N ALA A 50 9.95 -6.90 -2.48
CA ALA A 50 10.65 -8.13 -2.84
C ALA A 50 9.79 -9.36 -2.52
N ARG A 51 9.12 -9.37 -1.36
CA ARG A 51 8.28 -10.51 -0.98
C ARG A 51 7.06 -10.65 -1.86
N GLY A 52 6.39 -9.55 -2.24
CA GLY A 52 5.29 -9.61 -3.21
C GLY A 52 5.71 -10.23 -4.54
N LYS A 53 6.92 -9.89 -5.01
CA LYS A 53 7.50 -10.53 -6.20
C LYS A 53 7.77 -12.03 -5.99
N GLU A 54 8.40 -12.40 -4.88
CA GLU A 54 8.67 -13.79 -4.54
C GLU A 54 7.38 -14.61 -4.43
N CYS A 55 6.33 -14.07 -3.81
CA CYS A 55 5.01 -14.71 -3.73
C CYS A 55 4.47 -15.09 -5.13
N VAL A 56 4.62 -14.20 -6.11
CA VAL A 56 4.17 -14.44 -7.49
C VAL A 56 5.07 -15.48 -8.19
N GLU A 57 6.38 -15.42 -7.98
CA GLU A 57 7.32 -16.38 -8.58
C GLU A 57 7.14 -17.80 -8.00
N GLU A 58 6.99 -17.90 -6.68
CA GLU A 58 6.95 -19.14 -5.92
C GLU A 58 5.57 -19.81 -5.98
N SER A 59 4.47 -19.05 -6.07
CA SER A 59 3.11 -19.60 -6.06
C SER A 59 2.54 -19.79 -7.47
N PRO A 60 2.39 -21.05 -7.97
CA PRO A 60 1.67 -21.32 -9.21
C PRO A 60 0.18 -20.98 -9.09
N ARG A 61 -0.39 -21.05 -7.88
CA ARG A 61 -1.78 -20.71 -7.60
C ARG A 61 -2.01 -19.21 -7.81
N LEU A 62 -1.13 -18.36 -7.27
CA LEU A 62 -1.23 -16.90 -7.47
C LEU A 62 -1.14 -16.53 -8.95
N ARG A 63 -0.21 -17.14 -9.68
CA ARG A 63 -0.10 -16.94 -11.13
C ARG A 63 -1.31 -17.45 -11.92
N ALA A 64 -1.97 -18.50 -11.45
CA ALA A 64 -3.21 -19.01 -12.04
C ALA A 64 -4.36 -18.04 -11.82
N ILE A 65 -4.53 -17.53 -10.60
CA ILE A 65 -5.53 -16.51 -10.25
C ILE A 65 -5.39 -15.30 -11.18
N TYR A 66 -4.16 -14.81 -11.37
CA TYR A 66 -3.92 -13.65 -12.23
C TYR A 66 -3.87 -13.94 -13.73
N GLY A 67 -4.03 -15.20 -14.16
CA GLY A 67 -3.99 -15.60 -15.56
C GLY A 67 -2.62 -15.41 -16.24
N ILE A 68 -1.53 -15.32 -15.47
CA ILE A 68 -0.18 -15.05 -16.00
C ILE A 68 0.67 -16.31 -16.22
N ASN A 69 0.10 -17.50 -15.97
CA ASN A 69 0.78 -18.78 -16.18
C ASN A 69 1.22 -18.97 -17.64
N GLY A 70 2.53 -19.16 -17.85
CA GLY A 70 3.09 -19.44 -19.18
C GLY A 70 2.96 -18.30 -20.18
N THR A 71 2.76 -17.06 -19.71
CA THR A 71 2.61 -15.91 -20.60
C THR A 71 3.89 -15.61 -21.38
N PRO A 72 3.80 -15.31 -22.70
CA PRO A 72 4.98 -15.07 -23.53
C PRO A 72 5.67 -13.76 -23.12
N PHE A 73 7.00 -13.76 -23.09
CA PHE A 73 7.79 -12.63 -22.62
C PHE A 73 7.79 -11.48 -23.64
N ASN A 74 6.87 -10.52 -23.47
CA ASN A 74 6.80 -9.28 -24.25
C ASN A 74 6.59 -8.06 -23.32
N ALA A 75 6.61 -6.85 -23.89
CA ALA A 75 6.50 -5.61 -23.11
C ALA A 75 5.17 -5.48 -22.34
N ALA A 76 4.04 -5.91 -22.94
CA ALA A 76 2.74 -5.89 -22.28
C ALA A 76 2.69 -6.89 -21.13
N THR A 77 3.23 -8.10 -21.33
CA THR A 77 3.36 -9.12 -20.29
C THR A 77 4.21 -8.64 -19.13
N ARG A 78 5.31 -7.90 -19.38
CA ARG A 78 6.15 -7.34 -18.31
C ARG A 78 5.41 -6.29 -17.48
N LYS A 79 4.61 -5.42 -18.13
CA LYS A 79 3.80 -4.42 -17.42
C LYS A 79 2.78 -5.10 -16.53
N ARG A 80 2.03 -6.06 -17.07
CA ARG A 80 1.04 -6.84 -16.30
C ARG A 80 1.68 -7.62 -15.16
N GLN A 81 2.81 -8.26 -15.40
CA GLN A 81 3.57 -8.96 -14.37
C GLN A 81 3.95 -8.00 -13.23
N LYS A 82 4.42 -6.79 -13.56
CA LYS A 82 4.78 -5.79 -12.55
C LYS A 82 3.57 -5.29 -11.76
N GLU A 83 2.42 -5.10 -12.41
CA GLU A 83 1.16 -4.78 -11.72
C GLU A 83 0.79 -5.88 -10.72
N VAL A 84 0.83 -7.15 -11.14
CA VAL A 84 0.55 -8.32 -10.28
C VAL A 84 1.52 -8.42 -9.11
N GLU A 85 2.81 -8.16 -9.32
CA GLU A 85 3.81 -8.12 -8.24
C GLU A 85 3.52 -7.02 -7.21
N ASN A 86 3.08 -5.84 -7.67
CA ASN A 86 2.73 -4.74 -6.78
C ASN A 86 1.42 -5.01 -6.02
N GLU A 87 0.43 -5.63 -6.66
CA GLU A 87 -0.81 -6.09 -6.02
C GLU A 87 -0.52 -7.14 -4.93
N ALA A 88 0.31 -8.14 -5.25
CA ALA A 88 0.73 -9.16 -4.30
C ALA A 88 1.51 -8.54 -3.13
N ALA A 89 2.34 -7.53 -3.39
CA ALA A 89 3.08 -6.81 -2.34
C ALA A 89 2.14 -6.04 -1.40
N ASP A 90 1.12 -5.36 -1.94
CA ASP A 90 0.10 -4.67 -1.16
C ASP A 90 -0.67 -5.64 -0.26
N PHE A 91 -1.12 -6.78 -0.80
CA PHE A 91 -1.85 -7.78 -0.03
C PHE A 91 -0.98 -8.47 1.02
N PHE A 92 0.28 -8.76 0.69
CA PHE A 92 1.23 -9.31 1.64
C PHE A 92 1.51 -8.34 2.78
N ALA A 93 1.80 -7.08 2.48
CA ALA A 93 2.02 -6.05 3.51
C ALA A 93 0.77 -5.82 4.36
N ALA A 94 -0.42 -5.82 3.75
CA ALA A 94 -1.68 -5.76 4.47
C ALA A 94 -1.83 -6.88 5.49
N ALA A 95 -1.35 -8.10 5.21
CA ALA A 95 -1.37 -9.23 6.15
C ALA A 95 -0.20 -9.20 7.14
N PHE A 96 0.99 -8.83 6.71
CA PHE A 96 2.24 -8.95 7.47
C PHE A 96 2.55 -7.75 8.39
N GLU A 97 2.40 -6.52 7.89
CA GLU A 97 2.90 -5.32 8.57
C GLU A 97 2.01 -4.93 9.77
N PRO A 98 2.53 -4.63 10.96
CA PRO A 98 1.68 -4.30 12.10
C PRO A 98 0.77 -3.09 11.87
N ASN A 99 1.26 -2.07 11.16
CA ASN A 99 0.55 -0.82 10.88
C ASN A 99 0.77 -0.38 9.43
N PRO A 100 0.12 -1.02 8.45
CA PRO A 100 0.25 -0.65 7.05
C PRO A 100 -0.38 0.72 6.80
N THR A 101 0.34 1.60 6.10
CA THR A 101 -0.10 2.96 5.77
C THR A 101 -0.47 3.05 4.30
N PHE A 102 -1.56 3.76 3.99
CA PHE A 102 -1.96 4.03 2.61
C PHE A 102 -1.12 5.15 2.03
N THR A 103 -0.71 5.00 0.76
CA THR A 103 -0.13 6.10 -0.01
C THR A 103 -1.17 7.20 -0.24
N GLU A 104 -0.71 8.45 -0.33
CA GLU A 104 -1.62 9.59 -0.56
C GLU A 104 -2.28 9.56 -1.95
N ARG A 105 -1.57 9.01 -2.94
CA ARG A 105 -1.97 9.03 -4.36
C ARG A 105 -1.67 7.68 -5.03
N PRO A 106 -2.42 6.62 -4.69
CA PRO A 106 -2.28 5.32 -5.35
C PRO A 106 -2.64 5.44 -6.84
N ALA A 107 -1.91 4.75 -7.70
CA ALA A 107 -2.22 4.66 -9.13
C ALA A 107 -3.50 3.85 -9.40
N ASP A 108 -3.83 2.92 -8.51
CA ASP A 108 -5.04 2.09 -8.56
C ASP A 108 -5.98 2.46 -7.40
N GLU A 109 -6.93 3.36 -7.68
CA GLU A 109 -7.93 3.80 -6.71
C GLU A 109 -8.90 2.69 -6.32
N SER A 110 -9.25 1.79 -7.26
CA SER A 110 -10.14 0.66 -7.00
C SER A 110 -9.52 -0.32 -6.00
N ARG A 111 -8.23 -0.62 -6.15
CA ARG A 111 -7.51 -1.46 -5.18
C ARG A 111 -7.42 -0.79 -3.83
N ALA A 112 -7.20 0.53 -3.79
CA ALA A 112 -7.20 1.29 -2.54
C ALA A 112 -8.54 1.23 -1.81
N GLU A 113 -9.66 1.35 -2.53
CA GLU A 113 -11.00 1.21 -1.94
C GLU A 113 -11.28 -0.20 -1.44
N TYR A 114 -10.92 -1.22 -2.22
CA TYR A 114 -11.04 -2.62 -1.80
C TYR A 114 -10.26 -2.89 -0.50
N MET A 115 -9.01 -2.42 -0.42
CA MET A 115 -8.18 -2.60 0.77
C MET A 115 -8.69 -1.81 1.98
N LYS A 116 -9.22 -0.60 1.78
CA LYS A 116 -9.88 0.15 2.87
C LYS A 116 -11.09 -0.63 3.40
N ALA A 117 -11.94 -1.15 2.51
CA ALA A 117 -13.07 -1.98 2.90
C ALA A 117 -12.62 -3.25 3.64
N LEU A 118 -11.53 -3.89 3.20
CA LEU A 118 -10.92 -5.04 3.88
C LEU A 118 -10.52 -4.70 5.31
N PHE A 119 -9.83 -3.56 5.53
CA PHE A 119 -9.33 -3.15 6.83
C PHE A 119 -10.46 -2.82 7.82
N GLU A 120 -11.64 -2.45 7.33
CA GLU A 120 -12.82 -2.16 8.14
C GLU A 120 -13.53 -3.44 8.63
N THR A 121 -13.22 -4.61 8.09
CA THR A 121 -13.88 -5.87 8.48
C THR A 121 -13.33 -6.43 9.80
N GLU A 122 -14.22 -6.94 10.66
CA GLU A 122 -13.81 -7.61 11.91
C GLU A 122 -13.00 -8.88 11.64
N GLU A 123 -13.33 -9.57 10.56
CA GLU A 123 -12.63 -10.78 10.11
C GLU A 123 -11.19 -10.48 9.74
N PHE A 124 -10.92 -9.38 9.02
CA PHE A 124 -9.56 -8.96 8.74
C PHE A 124 -8.81 -8.60 10.03
N GLN A 125 -9.43 -7.87 10.96
CA GLN A 125 -8.79 -7.53 12.24
C GLN A 125 -8.46 -8.78 13.07
N SER A 126 -9.27 -9.84 12.97
CA SER A 126 -9.00 -11.12 13.64
C SER A 126 -7.84 -11.85 12.98
N LEU A 127 -7.87 -11.98 11.66
CA LEU A 127 -6.82 -12.58 10.84
C LEU A 127 -5.48 -11.86 11.06
N LYS A 128 -5.50 -10.53 11.15
CA LYS A 128 -4.31 -9.70 11.30
C LYS A 128 -3.47 -10.10 12.51
N ARG A 129 -4.11 -10.50 13.61
CA ARG A 129 -3.39 -10.97 14.82
C ARG A 129 -2.62 -12.26 14.60
N GLN A 130 -3.04 -13.08 13.63
CA GLN A 130 -2.41 -14.35 13.29
C GLN A 130 -1.31 -14.16 12.25
N THR A 131 -1.50 -13.22 11.32
CA THR A 131 -0.57 -13.02 10.18
C THR A 131 0.53 -11.99 10.46
N THR A 132 0.35 -11.10 11.43
CA THR A 132 1.31 -10.02 11.70
C THR A 132 2.69 -10.57 12.05
N LEU A 133 3.71 -10.14 11.30
CA LEU A 133 5.10 -10.59 11.41
C LEU A 133 5.32 -12.10 11.18
N ASP A 134 4.36 -12.78 10.56
CA ASP A 134 4.48 -14.18 10.15
C ASP A 134 4.37 -14.28 8.61
N PRO A 135 5.49 -14.52 7.91
CA PRO A 135 5.50 -14.57 6.45
C PRO A 135 4.61 -15.68 5.88
N LEU A 136 4.56 -16.85 6.52
CA LEU A 136 3.87 -18.01 5.96
C LEU A 136 2.35 -17.80 5.97
N THR A 137 1.81 -17.38 7.11
CA THR A 137 0.37 -17.11 7.23
C THR A 137 -0.03 -15.85 6.45
N SER A 138 0.87 -14.87 6.33
CA SER A 138 0.67 -13.70 5.45
C SER A 138 0.59 -14.06 3.97
N GLU A 139 1.39 -15.03 3.52
CA GLU A 139 1.32 -15.56 2.14
C GLU A 139 0.01 -16.27 1.85
N ILE A 140 -0.48 -17.07 2.81
CA ILE A 140 -1.78 -17.73 2.70
C ILE A 140 -2.89 -16.67 2.60
N ALA A 141 -2.88 -15.66 3.46
CA ALA A 141 -3.83 -14.55 3.39
C ALA A 141 -3.74 -13.79 2.06
N THR A 142 -2.52 -13.56 1.55
CA THR A 142 -2.28 -12.91 0.26
C THR A 142 -2.98 -13.63 -0.89
N LEU A 143 -2.95 -14.98 -0.90
CA LEU A 143 -3.63 -15.78 -1.92
C LEU A 143 -5.14 -15.55 -1.89
N ALA A 144 -5.75 -15.59 -0.71
CA ALA A 144 -7.18 -15.38 -0.55
C ALA A 144 -7.61 -13.95 -0.95
N PHE A 145 -6.82 -12.94 -0.58
CA PHE A 145 -7.07 -11.55 -0.98
C PHE A 145 -6.96 -11.37 -2.49
N ALA A 146 -5.92 -11.93 -3.11
CA ALA A 146 -5.74 -11.87 -4.56
C ALA A 146 -6.87 -12.58 -5.33
N GLU A 147 -7.32 -13.74 -4.85
CA GLU A 147 -8.41 -14.50 -5.46
C GLU A 147 -9.72 -13.70 -5.48
N GLN A 148 -10.08 -13.08 -4.35
CA GLN A 148 -11.27 -12.24 -4.27
C GLN A 148 -11.12 -10.95 -5.07
N TRP A 149 -9.94 -10.31 -5.02
CA TRP A 149 -9.68 -9.10 -5.79
C TRP A 149 -9.85 -9.31 -7.30
N VAL A 150 -9.24 -10.36 -7.86
CA VAL A 150 -9.39 -10.68 -9.30
C VAL A 150 -10.85 -10.94 -9.64
N THR A 151 -11.56 -11.70 -8.79
CA THR A 151 -13.00 -11.96 -8.97
C THR A 151 -13.82 -10.67 -8.97
N THR A 152 -13.52 -9.73 -8.07
CA THR A 152 -14.18 -8.40 -8.02
C THR A 152 -13.91 -7.62 -9.30
N VAL A 153 -12.67 -7.57 -9.76
CA VAL A 153 -12.25 -6.84 -10.97
C VAL A 153 -12.87 -7.43 -12.24
N GLU A 154 -12.96 -8.75 -12.36
CA GLU A 154 -13.61 -9.42 -13.50
C GLU A 154 -15.10 -9.09 -13.56
N GLN A 155 -15.80 -9.17 -12.42
CA GLN A 155 -17.23 -8.84 -12.35
C GLN A 155 -17.50 -7.37 -12.66
N GLU A 156 -16.66 -6.45 -12.16
CA GLU A 156 -16.79 -5.02 -12.47
C GLU A 156 -16.58 -4.74 -13.98
N GLN A 157 -15.73 -5.51 -14.67
CA GLN A 157 -15.53 -5.40 -16.12
C GLN A 157 -16.70 -5.98 -16.92
N GLU A 158 -17.34 -7.06 -16.46
CA GLU A 158 -18.53 -7.63 -17.08
C GLU A 158 -19.73 -6.68 -16.97
N GLU A 159 -19.98 -6.12 -15.79
CA GLU A 159 -21.08 -5.16 -15.57
C GLU A 159 -20.93 -3.90 -16.44
N GLN A 160 -19.70 -3.43 -16.66
CA GLN A 160 -19.41 -2.29 -17.56
C GLN A 160 -19.64 -2.62 -19.04
N GLN A 161 -19.43 -3.88 -19.47
CA GLN A 161 -19.68 -4.30 -20.84
C GLN A 161 -21.18 -4.49 -21.12
N ASP A 162 -21.92 -5.02 -20.15
CA ASP A 162 -23.36 -5.23 -20.26
C ASP A 162 -24.18 -3.93 -20.11
N GLY A 163 -23.64 -2.92 -19.40
CA GLY A 163 -24.26 -1.61 -19.19
C GLY A 163 -24.30 -0.68 -20.41
N ASN A 164 -23.66 -1.04 -21.53
CA ASN A 164 -23.63 -0.20 -22.74
C ASN A 164 -24.94 -0.23 -23.56
N GLY A 165 -26.01 -0.84 -23.02
CA GLY A 165 -27.35 -0.86 -23.58
C GLY A 165 -28.25 0.26 -23.03
N ASN A 166 -28.16 1.46 -23.62
CA ASN A 166 -29.20 2.49 -23.68
C ASN A 166 -30.24 2.53 -22.52
N GLY A 167 -29.81 2.88 -21.31
CA GLY A 167 -30.68 3.09 -20.16
C GLY A 167 -30.44 4.46 -19.53
N GLU A 168 -31.33 5.41 -19.82
CA GLU A 168 -31.45 6.64 -19.03
C GLU A 168 -31.90 6.26 -17.61
N GLY A 169 -30.97 6.21 -16.66
CA GLY A 169 -31.24 5.92 -15.25
C GLY A 169 -30.41 6.83 -14.35
N GLU A 170 -31.08 7.67 -13.59
CA GLU A 170 -30.50 8.68 -12.70
C GLU A 170 -29.47 8.09 -11.73
N GLY A 171 -28.25 8.62 -11.82
CA GLY A 171 -27.10 8.26 -10.99
C GLY A 171 -27.28 8.70 -9.54
N ASN A 172 -27.34 7.72 -8.64
CA ASN A 172 -26.93 7.88 -7.24
C ASN A 172 -26.73 6.54 -6.49
N GLY A 173 -26.96 5.39 -7.13
CA GLY A 173 -26.90 4.07 -6.48
C GLY A 173 -25.73 3.17 -6.87
N GLU A 174 -24.96 3.51 -7.91
CA GLU A 174 -23.89 2.62 -8.42
C GLU A 174 -22.67 2.59 -7.50
N GLY A 175 -22.19 3.76 -7.04
CA GLY A 175 -21.09 3.83 -6.08
C GLY A 175 -21.43 3.15 -4.74
N GLU A 176 -22.66 3.27 -4.26
CA GLU A 176 -23.09 2.56 -3.05
C GLU A 176 -23.20 1.04 -3.25
N ARG A 177 -23.60 0.58 -4.44
CA ARG A 177 -23.67 -0.85 -4.77
C ARG A 177 -22.27 -1.45 -4.87
N GLN A 178 -21.37 -0.76 -5.57
CA GLN A 178 -19.96 -1.15 -5.69
C GLN A 178 -19.27 -1.16 -4.33
N GLY A 179 -19.47 -0.13 -3.49
CA GLY A 179 -18.93 -0.09 -2.13
C GLY A 179 -19.43 -1.25 -1.26
N ARG A 180 -20.75 -1.55 -1.28
CA ARG A 180 -21.31 -2.69 -0.53
C ARG A 180 -20.81 -4.05 -1.06
N LYS A 181 -20.58 -4.16 -2.37
CA LYS A 181 -20.02 -5.36 -2.99
C LYS A 181 -18.58 -5.55 -2.56
N ARG A 182 -17.73 -4.53 -2.71
CA ARG A 182 -16.32 -4.55 -2.26
C ARG A 182 -16.19 -4.91 -0.78
N LEU A 183 -17.07 -4.38 0.08
CA LEU A 183 -17.11 -4.77 1.50
C LEU A 183 -17.44 -6.25 1.70
N ARG A 184 -18.39 -6.80 0.93
CA ARG A 184 -18.72 -8.24 1.00
C ARG A 184 -17.55 -9.10 0.53
N ASP A 185 -17.00 -8.79 -0.64
CA ASP A 185 -15.90 -9.53 -1.25
C ASP A 185 -14.67 -9.50 -0.33
N ALA A 186 -14.36 -8.34 0.27
CA ALA A 186 -13.27 -8.20 1.23
C ALA A 186 -13.51 -9.01 2.52
N ARG A 187 -14.74 -9.00 3.05
CA ARG A 187 -15.11 -9.81 4.22
C ARG A 187 -14.98 -11.30 3.94
N ASP A 188 -15.44 -11.74 2.77
CA ASP A 188 -15.39 -13.14 2.38
C ASP A 188 -13.93 -13.57 2.13
N ALA A 189 -13.08 -12.67 1.60
CA ALA A 189 -11.62 -12.87 1.51
C ALA A 189 -10.97 -13.08 2.89
N ALA A 190 -11.28 -12.22 3.86
CA ALA A 190 -10.76 -12.33 5.21
C ALA A 190 -11.20 -13.62 5.92
N LYS A 191 -12.43 -14.09 5.66
CA LYS A 191 -12.92 -15.37 6.19
C LYS A 191 -12.18 -16.57 5.63
N GLU A 192 -12.00 -16.61 4.31
CA GLU A 192 -11.31 -17.74 3.68
C GLU A 192 -9.84 -17.77 4.11
N ALA A 193 -9.18 -16.61 4.14
CA ALA A 193 -7.83 -16.48 4.67
C ALA A 193 -7.72 -16.98 6.12
N GLN A 194 -8.68 -16.64 6.98
CA GLN A 194 -8.68 -17.10 8.37
C GLN A 194 -8.78 -18.63 8.46
N LYS A 195 -9.66 -19.23 7.66
CA LYS A 195 -9.79 -20.70 7.62
C LYS A 195 -8.50 -21.37 7.16
N ASP A 196 -7.89 -20.87 6.08
CA ASP A 196 -6.68 -21.46 5.52
C ASP A 196 -5.43 -21.25 6.41
N VAL A 197 -5.44 -20.24 7.28
CA VAL A 197 -4.38 -20.02 8.28
C VAL A 197 -4.52 -20.94 9.50
N GLU A 198 -5.74 -21.34 9.84
CA GLU A 198 -6.03 -22.20 11.00
C GLU A 198 -5.86 -23.71 10.71
N ASP A 199 -5.89 -24.12 9.43
CA ASP A 199 -5.74 -25.50 8.94
C ASP A 199 -4.28 -25.97 8.82
#